data_AF-A0A258DU35-F1
#
_entry.id   AF-A0A258DU35-F1
#
_cell.length_a   1.000
_cell.length_b   1.000
_cell.length_c   1.000
_cell.angle_alpha   90.00
_cell.angle_beta   90.00
_cell.angle_gamma   90.00
#
_symmetry.space_group_name_H-M   'P 1'
#
loop_
_entity.id
_entity.type
_entity.pdbx_description
1 polymer ?
#
loop_
_entity_poly.entity_id
_entity_poly.type
_entity_poly.pdbx_seq_one_letter_code
_entity_poly.pdbx_strand_id
1 'polypeptide(L)'
;MARRLAAHLPLTETPIPRALVAIPAQNEEEHIGRCLAALRAQVGVGRHEPEGRFGVLLLLNNCCDGTRAVAVNAWQGSSIPLHLAEVDLAGPAANAGFARGLALDLAALWLERTSNADGVLLTSDADSRVAD
;
A
#
# COMPACT_ATOMS: atom_id res chain seq x y z
N MET A 1 -14.35 10.27 0.28
CA MET A 1 -14.04 8.88 0.67
C MET A 1 -12.62 8.76 1.20
N ALA A 2 -11.59 9.04 0.38
CA ALA A 2 -10.18 9.02 0.78
C ALA A 2 -9.91 9.77 2.09
N ARG A 3 -10.37 11.02 2.25
CA ARG A 3 -10.20 11.80 3.50
C ARG A 3 -10.74 11.13 4.77
N ARG A 4 -11.80 10.31 4.66
CA ARG A 4 -12.37 9.57 5.81
C ARG A 4 -11.47 8.38 6.17
N LEU A 5 -11.03 7.63 5.17
CA LEU A 5 -10.10 6.50 5.36
C LEU A 5 -8.73 6.99 5.86
N ALA A 6 -8.29 8.15 5.37
CA ALA A 6 -7.08 8.81 5.78
C ALA A 6 -7.06 9.19 7.28
N ALA A 7 -8.18 9.19 8.00
CA ALA A 7 -8.19 9.52 9.43
C ALA A 7 -7.21 8.66 10.25
N HIS A 8 -6.98 7.42 9.83
CA HIS A 8 -6.07 6.48 10.50
C HIS A 8 -4.64 6.50 9.95
N LEU A 9 -4.37 7.32 8.93
CA LEU A 9 -3.00 7.49 8.43
C LEU A 9 -2.14 8.18 9.49
N PRO A 10 -0.87 7.76 9.62
CA PRO A 10 0.06 8.33 10.57
C PRO A 10 0.29 9.82 10.27
N LEU A 11 0.45 10.61 11.32
CA LEU A 11 0.79 12.03 11.23
C LEU A 11 2.30 12.24 11.12
N THR A 12 3.08 11.27 11.59
CA THR A 12 4.53 11.24 11.54
C THR A 12 4.98 9.82 11.21
N GLU A 13 5.97 9.70 10.35
CA GLU A 13 6.64 8.43 10.04
C GLU A 13 8.13 8.59 10.28
N THR A 14 8.78 7.54 10.74
CA THR A 14 10.24 7.55 10.89
C THR A 14 10.76 6.16 10.52
N PRO A 15 11.47 6.03 9.40
CA PRO A 15 11.80 7.08 8.41
C PRO A 15 10.59 7.54 7.58
N ILE A 16 10.60 8.79 7.10
CA ILE A 16 9.54 9.32 6.22
C ILE A 16 9.69 8.67 4.82
N PRO A 17 8.66 7.96 4.31
CA PRO A 17 8.73 7.35 2.99
C PRO A 17 8.93 8.38 1.88
N ARG A 18 9.88 8.13 0.98
CA ARG A 18 10.12 8.92 -0.25
C ARG A 18 9.31 8.44 -1.44
N ALA A 19 8.79 7.22 -1.37
CA ALA A 19 7.86 6.65 -2.32
C ALA A 19 6.76 5.88 -1.58
N LEU A 20 5.58 5.76 -2.18
CA LEU A 20 4.54 4.86 -1.68
C LEU A 20 4.05 3.97 -2.82
N VAL A 21 3.93 2.67 -2.52
CA VAL A 21 3.32 1.69 -3.42
C VAL A 21 1.87 1.50 -2.97
N ALA A 22 0.94 1.98 -3.79
CA ALA A 22 -0.50 1.84 -3.58
C ALA A 22 -1.01 0.57 -4.27
N ILE A 23 -1.54 -0.36 -3.49
CA ILE A 23 -2.01 -1.68 -3.95
C ILE A 23 -3.49 -1.80 -3.62
N PRO A 24 -4.40 -1.77 -4.61
CA PRO A 24 -5.77 -2.25 -4.40
C PRO A 24 -5.79 -3.78 -4.36
N ALA A 25 -6.58 -4.37 -3.47
CA ALA A 25 -6.76 -5.81 -3.36
C ALA A 25 -8.21 -6.15 -3.05
N GLN A 26 -8.80 -7.04 -3.86
CA GLN A 26 -10.13 -7.60 -3.64
C GLN A 26 -10.04 -9.12 -3.72
N ASN A 27 -10.17 -9.80 -2.58
CA ASN A 27 -10.10 -11.25 -2.50
C ASN A 27 -8.83 -11.85 -3.15
N GLU A 28 -7.68 -11.44 -2.63
CA GLU A 28 -6.35 -11.75 -3.13
C GLU A 28 -5.57 -12.65 -2.17
N GLU A 29 -6.25 -13.49 -1.38
CA GLU A 29 -5.62 -14.37 -0.38
C GLU A 29 -4.46 -15.20 -0.96
N GLU A 30 -4.60 -15.67 -2.20
CA GLU A 30 -3.60 -16.50 -2.89
C GLU A 30 -2.40 -15.72 -3.43
N HIS A 31 -2.54 -14.41 -3.65
CA HIS A 31 -1.57 -13.58 -4.37
C HIS A 31 -0.86 -12.57 -3.47
N ILE A 32 -1.59 -11.96 -2.52
CA ILE A 32 -1.12 -10.82 -1.73
C ILE A 32 0.16 -11.12 -0.95
N GLY A 33 0.29 -12.35 -0.43
CA GLY A 33 1.48 -12.77 0.30
C GLY A 33 2.75 -12.73 -0.57
N ARG A 34 2.65 -13.14 -1.84
CA ARG A 34 3.77 -13.13 -2.78
C ARG A 34 4.09 -11.71 -3.24
N CYS A 35 3.07 -10.90 -3.54
CA CYS A 35 3.24 -9.49 -3.90
C CYS A 35 4.00 -8.72 -2.82
N LEU A 36 3.58 -8.88 -1.56
CA LEU A 36 4.23 -8.25 -0.41
C LEU A 36 5.65 -8.78 -0.17
N ALA A 37 5.88 -10.09 -0.32
CA ALA A 37 7.22 -10.66 -0.22
C ALA A 37 8.18 -10.08 -1.29
N ALA A 38 7.71 -9.91 -2.52
CA ALA A 38 8.48 -9.30 -3.60
C ALA A 38 8.85 -7.84 -3.31
N LEU A 39 7.93 -7.07 -2.71
CA LEU A 39 8.20 -5.71 -2.25
C LEU A 39 9.22 -5.68 -1.10
N ARG A 40 9.09 -6.57 -0.11
CA ARG A 40 10.07 -6.69 0.99
C ARG A 40 11.47 -7.05 0.48
N ALA A 41 11.56 -7.82 -0.60
CA ALA A 41 12.82 -8.26 -1.19
C ALA A 41 13.49 -7.18 -2.06
N GLN A 42 12.88 -6.00 -2.27
CA GLN A 42 13.50 -4.97 -3.10
C GLN A 42 14.79 -4.43 -2.45
N VAL A 43 15.92 -4.74 -3.08
CA VAL A 43 17.26 -4.28 -2.67
C VAL A 43 17.65 -3.08 -3.53
N GLY A 44 18.33 -2.08 -2.95
CA GLY A 44 18.99 -1.05 -3.74
C GLY A 44 18.08 0.07 -4.27
N VAL A 45 16.85 0.20 -3.77
CA VAL A 45 16.09 1.46 -3.84
C VAL A 45 16.83 2.49 -2.97
N GLY A 46 17.92 3.05 -3.51
CA GLY A 46 18.91 3.91 -2.84
C GLY A 46 20.31 3.28 -2.81
N ARG A 47 21.13 3.54 -3.83
CA ARG A 47 22.51 3.01 -3.95
C ARG A 47 23.47 3.47 -2.83
N HIS A 48 23.07 4.39 -1.96
CA HIS A 48 23.96 5.05 -0.99
C HIS A 48 23.36 5.45 0.37
N GLU A 49 22.15 5.04 0.77
CA GLU A 49 21.55 5.50 2.03
C GLU A 49 20.83 4.38 2.80
N PRO A 50 20.75 4.48 4.15
CA PRO A 50 20.17 3.44 4.99
C PRO A 50 18.64 3.34 4.80
N GLU A 51 18.13 2.15 5.11
CA GLU A 51 16.75 1.74 5.30
C GLU A 51 15.71 2.87 5.42
N GLY A 52 14.69 2.88 4.55
CA GLY A 52 13.53 3.78 4.72
C GLY A 52 13.07 4.63 3.54
N ARG A 53 13.03 4.13 2.31
CA ARG A 53 12.64 4.96 1.16
C ARG A 53 11.25 4.74 0.61
N PHE A 54 10.59 3.61 0.87
CA PHE A 54 9.21 3.45 0.46
C PHE A 54 8.33 2.91 1.58
N GLY A 55 7.04 3.16 1.48
CA GLY A 55 6.00 2.53 2.27
C GLY A 55 4.97 1.86 1.36
N VAL A 56 4.13 1.02 1.93
CA VAL A 56 3.07 0.32 1.19
C VAL A 56 1.73 0.74 1.74
N LEU A 57 0.83 1.17 0.85
CA LEU A 57 -0.57 1.38 1.18
C LEU A 57 -1.39 0.29 0.49
N LEU A 58 -1.92 -0.64 1.28
CA LEU A 58 -2.78 -1.72 0.79
C LEU A 58 -4.25 -1.37 1.08
N LEU A 59 -5.00 -1.11 0.02
CA LEU A 59 -6.43 -0.88 0.06
C LEU A 59 -7.16 -2.21 -0.16
N LEU A 60 -7.71 -2.76 0.92
CA LEU A 60 -8.55 -3.94 0.91
C LEU A 60 -9.98 -3.52 0.54
N ASN A 61 -10.38 -3.71 -0.72
CA ASN A 61 -11.67 -3.31 -1.23
C ASN A 61 -12.60 -4.51 -1.39
N ASN A 62 -13.71 -4.53 -0.64
CA ASN A 62 -14.73 -5.57 -0.71
C ASN A 62 -14.18 -7.00 -0.48
N CYS A 63 -13.15 -7.15 0.36
CA CYS A 63 -12.61 -8.47 0.70
C CYS A 63 -13.56 -9.23 1.63
N CYS A 64 -13.80 -10.49 1.32
CA CYS A 64 -14.56 -11.44 2.12
C CYS A 64 -13.79 -12.74 2.43
N ASP A 65 -12.51 -12.81 2.02
CA ASP A 65 -11.60 -13.94 2.23
C ASP A 65 -10.49 -13.62 3.25
N GLY A 66 -9.44 -14.45 3.30
CA GLY A 66 -8.30 -14.29 4.20
C GLY A 66 -7.28 -13.23 3.81
N THR A 67 -7.49 -12.41 2.75
CA THR A 67 -6.49 -11.45 2.22
C THR A 67 -5.83 -10.62 3.32
N ARG A 68 -6.61 -10.06 4.25
CA ARG A 68 -6.09 -9.24 5.34
C ARG A 68 -5.13 -10.01 6.25
N ALA A 69 -5.51 -11.22 6.63
CA ALA A 69 -4.71 -12.06 7.52
C ALA A 69 -3.39 -12.44 6.85
N VAL A 70 -3.43 -12.81 5.56
CA VAL A 70 -2.23 -13.09 4.77
C VAL A 70 -1.34 -11.85 4.67
N ALA A 71 -1.92 -10.67 4.38
CA ALA A 71 -1.15 -9.44 4.28
C ALA A 71 -0.43 -9.07 5.59
N VAL A 72 -1.15 -9.14 6.72
CA VAL A 72 -0.56 -8.90 8.05
C VAL A 72 0.58 -9.87 8.33
N ASN A 73 0.36 -11.17 8.08
CA ASN A 73 1.38 -12.20 8.30
C ASN A 73 2.60 -11.99 7.39
N ALA A 74 2.39 -11.67 6.11
CA ALA A 74 3.44 -11.43 5.15
C ALA A 74 4.29 -10.18 5.46
N TRP A 75 3.78 -9.25 6.27
CA TRP A 75 4.50 -8.02 6.66
C TRP A 75 5.11 -8.05 8.06
N GLN A 76 4.89 -9.12 8.83
CA GLN A 76 5.48 -9.28 10.16
C GLN A 76 7.01 -9.12 10.13
N GLY A 77 7.52 -8.33 11.08
CA GLY A 77 8.96 -8.04 11.24
C GLY A 77 9.57 -7.16 10.16
N SER A 78 8.78 -6.58 9.25
CA SER A 78 9.27 -5.60 8.27
C SER A 78 9.52 -4.24 8.91
N SER A 79 10.63 -3.58 8.57
CA SER A 79 10.89 -2.17 8.91
C SER A 79 10.27 -1.19 7.91
N ILE A 80 9.70 -1.69 6.82
CA ILE A 80 9.01 -0.89 5.80
C ILE A 80 7.61 -0.54 6.31
N PRO A 81 7.19 0.74 6.36
CA PRO A 81 5.85 1.10 6.77
C PRO A 81 4.78 0.46 5.87
N LEU A 82 3.77 -0.17 6.48
CA LEU A 82 2.58 -0.67 5.80
C LEU A 82 1.33 -0.06 6.44
N HIS A 83 0.48 0.53 5.61
CA HIS A 83 -0.84 0.97 6.01
C HIS A 83 -1.92 0.15 5.31
N LEU A 84 -2.84 -0.41 6.11
CA LEU A 84 -4.00 -1.17 5.64
C LEU A 84 -5.23 -0.27 5.73
N ALA A 85 -5.90 -0.07 4.60
CA ALA A 85 -7.19 0.62 4.54
C ALA A 85 -8.25 -0.35 4.04
N GLU A 86 -9.34 -0.51 4.77
CA GLU A 86 -10.46 -1.39 4.39
C GLU A 86 -11.65 -0.56 3.91
N VAL A 87 -12.31 -1.02 2.85
CA VAL A 87 -13.45 -0.32 2.31
C VAL A 87 -14.42 -1.20 1.53
N ASP A 88 -15.71 -0.95 1.70
CA ASP A 88 -16.76 -1.53 0.86
C ASP A 88 -17.17 -0.52 -0.21
N LEU A 89 -16.85 -0.84 -1.47
CA LEU A 89 -17.29 -0.09 -2.63
C LEU A 89 -18.62 -0.65 -3.13
N ALA A 90 -19.54 0.24 -3.54
CA ALA A 90 -20.86 -0.14 -4.03
C ALA A 90 -21.20 0.58 -5.34
N GLY A 91 -22.10 -0.02 -6.11
CA GLY A 91 -22.61 0.57 -7.35
C GLY A 91 -21.50 0.86 -8.35
N PRO A 92 -21.52 2.02 -9.06
CA PRO A 92 -20.52 2.36 -10.08
C PRO A 92 -19.08 2.40 -9.57
N ALA A 93 -18.86 2.57 -8.27
CA ALA A 93 -17.53 2.62 -7.67
C ALA A 93 -16.93 1.22 -7.38
N ALA A 94 -17.73 0.14 -7.45
CA ALA A 94 -17.29 -1.22 -7.20
C ALA A 94 -16.53 -1.80 -8.41
N ASN A 95 -15.43 -1.15 -8.78
CA ASN A 95 -14.56 -1.59 -9.86
C ASN A 95 -13.08 -1.31 -9.54
N ALA A 96 -12.19 -2.08 -10.18
CA ALA A 96 -10.75 -2.00 -9.95
C ALA A 96 -10.15 -0.61 -10.28
N GLY A 97 -10.69 0.09 -11.28
CA GLY A 97 -10.24 1.45 -11.64
C GLY A 97 -10.45 2.45 -10.51
N PHE A 98 -11.64 2.42 -9.90
CA PHE A 98 -11.95 3.28 -8.76
C PHE A 98 -11.12 2.91 -7.52
N ALA A 99 -10.99 1.61 -7.22
CA ALA A 99 -10.17 1.15 -6.09
C ALA A 99 -8.70 1.60 -6.23
N ARG A 100 -8.13 1.50 -7.42
CA ARG A 100 -6.77 2.00 -7.71
C ARG A 100 -6.63 3.50 -7.50
N GLY A 101 -7.58 4.28 -8.03
CA GLY A 101 -7.60 5.73 -7.82
C GLY A 101 -7.70 6.09 -6.33
N LEU A 102 -8.57 5.40 -5.59
CA LEU A 102 -8.72 5.60 -4.14
C LEU A 102 -7.45 5.23 -3.37
N ALA A 103 -6.74 4.16 -3.76
CA ALA A 103 -5.47 3.78 -3.16
C ALA A 103 -4.39 4.86 -3.42
N LEU A 104 -4.31 5.40 -4.64
CA LEU A 104 -3.39 6.49 -4.97
C LEU A 104 -3.73 7.78 -4.18
N ASP A 105 -5.00 8.14 -4.06
CA ASP A 105 -5.44 9.29 -3.27
C ASP A 105 -5.04 9.15 -1.80
N LEU A 106 -5.15 7.94 -1.23
CA LEU A 106 -4.76 7.66 0.15
C LEU A 106 -3.25 7.72 0.34
N ALA A 107 -2.48 7.21 -0.61
CA ALA A 107 -1.03 7.32 -0.59
C ALA A 107 -0.59 8.78 -0.70
N ALA A 108 -1.21 9.58 -1.57
CA ALA A 108 -0.96 11.02 -1.66
C ALA A 108 -1.19 11.72 -0.30
N LEU A 109 -2.33 11.45 0.35
CA LEU A 109 -2.65 12.00 1.67
C LEU A 109 -1.65 11.56 2.74
N TRP A 110 -1.07 10.36 2.64
CA TRP A 110 -0.04 9.89 3.56
C TRP A 110 1.27 10.68 3.40
N LEU A 111 1.72 10.89 2.15
CA LEU A 111 2.89 11.73 1.87
C LEU A 111 2.70 13.19 2.33
N GLU A 112 1.52 13.76 2.07
CA GLU A 112 1.17 15.11 2.51
C GLU A 112 1.25 15.23 4.05
N ARG A 113 0.67 14.27 4.78
CA ARG A 113 0.68 14.27 6.26
C ARG A 113 2.08 14.14 6.84
N THR A 114 2.94 13.37 6.19
CA THR A 114 4.33 13.19 6.60
C THR A 114 5.25 14.30 6.06
N SER A 115 4.69 15.38 5.52
CA SER A 115 5.40 16.57 5.01
C SER A 115 6.40 16.29 3.88
N ASN A 116 6.14 15.26 3.06
CA ASN A 116 6.97 14.92 1.91
C ASN A 116 6.24 15.13 0.58
N ALA A 117 6.12 16.39 0.17
CA ALA A 117 5.42 16.79 -1.05
C ALA A 117 6.10 16.34 -2.35
N ASP A 118 7.39 16.01 -2.31
CA ASP A 118 8.18 15.52 -3.46
C ASP A 118 8.25 13.98 -3.52
N GLY A 119 7.37 13.30 -2.79
CA GLY A 119 7.32 11.84 -2.76
C GLY A 119 6.73 11.25 -4.06
N VAL A 120 7.19 10.05 -4.42
CA VAL A 120 6.73 9.34 -5.61
C VAL A 120 5.58 8.41 -5.28
N LEU A 121 4.52 8.43 -6.09
CA LEU A 121 3.43 7.44 -6.02
C LEU A 121 3.63 6.37 -7.09
N LEU A 122 3.60 5.12 -6.65
CA LEU A 122 3.64 3.94 -7.49
C LEU A 122 2.36 3.15 -7.25
N THR A 123 1.91 2.38 -8.23
CA THR A 123 0.80 1.44 -8.04
C THR A 123 1.14 0.10 -8.65
N SER A 124 0.66 -0.96 -8.01
CA SER A 124 0.76 -2.34 -8.49
C SER A 124 -0.58 -2.99 -8.23
N ASP A 125 -1.03 -3.83 -9.16
CA ASP A 125 -2.15 -4.73 -8.87
C ASP A 125 -1.64 -5.86 -7.94
N ALA A 126 -2.52 -6.41 -7.10
CA ALA A 126 -2.15 -7.39 -6.08
C ALA A 126 -1.74 -8.77 -6.67
N ASP A 127 -2.19 -9.07 -7.88
CA ASP A 127 -1.86 -10.26 -8.67
C ASP A 127 -0.58 -10.08 -9.53
N SER A 128 -0.02 -8.87 -9.56
CA SER A 128 1.18 -8.55 -10.32
C SER A 128 2.43 -9.20 -9.71
N ARG A 129 3.33 -9.66 -10.59
CA ARG A 129 4.61 -10.27 -10.22
C ARG A 129 5.75 -9.38 -10.72
N VAL A 130 6.75 -9.14 -9.87
CA VAL A 130 8.03 -8.61 -10.35
C VAL A 130 8.70 -9.74 -11.13
N ALA A 131 9.14 -9.47 -12.37
CA ALA A 131 9.82 -10.47 -13.18
C ALA A 131 11.17 -10.85 -12.53
N ASP A 132 11.46 -12.15 -12.52
CA ASP A 132 12.73 -12.72 -12.05
C ASP A 132 13.91 -12.32 -12.94
#